data_AF-A0A942A3W4-F1
#
_entry.id   AF-A0A942A3W4-F1
#
_cell.length_a   1.000
_cell.length_b   1.000
_cell.length_c   1.000
_cell.angle_alpha   90.00
_cell.angle_beta   90.00
_cell.angle_gamma   90.00
#
_symmetry.space_group_name_H-M   'P 1'
#
loop_
_entity.id
_entity.type
_entity.pdbx_description
1 polymer ?
#
loop_
_entity_poly.entity_id
_entity_poly.type
_entity_poly.pdbx_seq_one_letter_code
_entity_poly.pdbx_strand_id
1 'polypeptide(L)'
;MIWNIGLHIIAGLFGTKIFVWTVTGILTCVAITCFVQSIDMLRIYRTTMTRINQQPPHIKDEQIKAFKQRLPIAFPQLFIMKVIGYGLVTLISASVFRAM
;
A
#
# COMPACT_ATOMS: atom_id res chain seq x y z
N MET A 1 4.03 5.38 -6.51
CA MET A 1 4.80 4.38 -5.74
C MET A 1 5.94 4.99 -4.95
N ILE A 2 6.82 5.80 -5.56
CA ILE A 2 7.91 6.51 -4.85
C ILE A 2 7.40 7.40 -3.71
N TRP A 3 6.29 8.12 -3.94
CA TRP A 3 5.62 8.92 -2.92
C TRP A 3 5.28 8.12 -1.65
N ASN A 4 4.74 6.90 -1.78
CA ASN A 4 4.39 6.07 -0.64
C ASN A 4 5.64 5.60 0.10
N ILE A 5 6.74 5.29 -0.61
CA ILE A 5 8.03 4.95 0.01
C ILE A 5 8.51 6.12 0.88
N GLY A 6 8.49 7.35 0.33
CA GLY A 6 8.89 8.56 1.05
C GLY A 6 8.06 8.79 2.31
N LEU A 7 6.74 8.63 2.24
CA LEU A 7 5.86 8.74 3.41
C LEU A 7 6.20 7.74 4.51
N HIS A 8 6.48 6.48 4.14
CA HIS A 8 6.85 5.44 5.10
C HIS A 8 8.23 5.65 5.71
N ILE A 9 9.20 6.17 4.94
CA ILE A 9 10.50 6.60 5.47
C ILE A 9 10.30 7.72 6.49
N ILE A 10 9.59 8.78 6.11
CA ILE A 10 9.30 9.93 7.00
C ILE A 10 8.58 9.47 8.26
N ALA A 11 7.56 8.63 8.13
CA ALA A 11 6.85 8.06 9.28
C ALA A 11 7.81 7.28 10.20
N GLY A 12 8.73 6.49 9.64
CA GLY A 12 9.77 5.80 10.39
C GLY A 12 10.66 6.76 11.17
N LEU A 13 11.12 7.84 10.54
CA LEU A 13 11.98 8.86 11.16
C LEU A 13 11.29 9.59 12.31
N PHE A 14 10.05 10.03 12.14
CA PHE A 14 9.31 10.75 13.18
C PHE A 14 8.71 9.83 14.25
N GLY A 15 8.45 8.56 13.91
CA GLY A 15 7.84 7.57 14.77
C GLY A 15 8.83 6.61 15.43
N THR A 16 10.10 6.99 15.61
CA THR A 16 11.17 6.11 16.09
C THR A 16 10.91 5.39 17.42
N LYS A 17 10.11 6.01 18.31
CA LYS A 17 9.67 5.44 19.60
C LYS A 17 8.47 4.50 19.49
N ILE A 18 7.68 4.64 18.42
CA ILE A 18 6.46 3.85 18.16
C ILE A 18 6.81 2.63 17.30
N PHE A 19 7.61 2.82 16.26
CA PHE A 19 8.01 1.80 15.29
C PHE A 19 9.27 1.07 15.76
N VAL A 20 9.09 0.23 16.79
CA VAL A 20 10.11 -0.64 17.38
C VAL A 20 9.87 -2.10 16.98
N TRP A 21 10.94 -2.91 16.97
CA TRP A 21 10.89 -4.37 16.74
C TRP A 21 10.34 -5.15 17.94
N THR A 22 9.36 -4.58 18.63
CA THR A 22 8.54 -5.27 19.64
C THR A 22 7.23 -5.69 19.00
N VAL A 23 6.54 -6.68 19.58
CA VAL A 23 5.22 -7.13 19.08
C VAL A 23 4.26 -5.94 18.93
N THR A 24 4.19 -5.07 19.95
CA THR A 24 3.34 -3.88 19.92
C THR A 24 3.74 -2.92 18.81
N GLY A 25 5.04 -2.62 18.65
CA GLY A 25 5.51 -1.70 17.60
C GLY A 25 5.25 -2.22 16.19
N ILE A 26 5.42 -3.52 15.97
CA ILE A 26 5.10 -4.18 14.70
C ILE A 26 3.60 -4.13 14.43
N LEU A 27 2.76 -4.47 15.41
CA LEU A 27 1.30 -4.41 15.25
C LEU A 27 0.81 -2.99 14.96
N THR A 28 1.34 -1.98 15.66
CA THR A 28 1.03 -0.57 15.37
C THR A 28 1.48 -0.18 13.96
N CYS A 29 2.67 -0.59 13.54
CA CYS A 29 3.16 -0.37 12.19
C CYS A 29 2.24 -1.00 11.13
N VAL A 30 1.86 -2.26 11.33
CA VAL A 30 0.94 -2.98 10.43
C VAL A 30 -0.41 -2.29 10.39
N ALA A 31 -0.99 -1.91 11.53
CA ALA A 31 -2.29 -1.24 11.58
C ALA A 31 -2.30 0.09 10.81
N ILE A 32 -1.30 0.95 11.03
CA ILE A 32 -1.16 2.22 10.32
C ILE A 32 -0.93 1.97 8.83
N THR A 33 -0.08 1.00 8.49
CA THR A 33 0.22 0.67 7.09
C THR A 33 -1.03 0.15 6.39
N CYS A 34 -1.83 -0.72 7.02
CA CYS A 34 -3.12 -1.18 6.50
C CYS A 34 -4.04 0.00 6.16
N PHE A 35 -4.17 0.97 7.06
CA PHE A 35 -4.99 2.17 6.82
C PHE A 35 -4.53 2.95 5.58
N VAL A 36 -3.22 3.24 5.49
CA VAL A 36 -2.64 3.96 4.35
C VAL A 36 -2.80 3.16 3.05
N GLN A 37 -2.57 1.85 3.07
CA GLN A 37 -2.71 1.00 1.89
C GLN A 37 -4.17 0.85 1.45
N SER A 38 -5.16 0.91 2.34
CA SER A 38 -6.57 0.90 1.97
C SER A 38 -6.93 2.12 1.11
N ILE A 39 -6.41 3.31 1.44
CA ILE A 39 -6.60 4.52 0.65
C ILE A 39 -5.93 4.37 -0.73
N ASP A 40 -4.72 3.81 -0.78
CA ASP A 40 -4.01 3.56 -2.04
C ASP A 40 -4.74 2.54 -2.94
N MET A 41 -5.35 1.49 -2.36
CA MET A 41 -6.16 0.53 -3.09
C MET A 41 -7.40 1.17 -3.71
N LEU A 42 -8.09 2.05 -2.98
CA LEU A 42 -9.21 2.82 -3.52
C LEU A 42 -8.77 3.72 -4.68
N ARG A 43 -7.60 4.35 -4.56
CA ARG A 43 -7.02 5.18 -5.62
C ARG A 43 -6.69 4.36 -6.88
N ILE A 44 -6.08 3.19 -6.71
CA ILE A 44 -5.74 2.27 -7.81
C ILE A 44 -7.01 1.78 -8.50
N TYR A 45 -8.03 1.40 -7.73
CA TYR A 45 -9.32 0.99 -8.27
C TYR A 45 -9.94 2.09 -9.13
N ARG A 46 -10.08 3.30 -8.59
CA ARG A 46 -10.66 4.46 -9.31
C ARG A 46 -9.86 4.77 -10.57
N THR A 47 -8.54 4.85 -10.45
CA THR A 47 -7.66 5.18 -11.60
C THR A 47 -7.76 4.12 -12.69
N THR A 48 -7.78 2.84 -12.32
CA THR A 48 -7.92 1.73 -13.28
C THR A 48 -9.28 1.76 -13.96
N MET A 49 -10.36 1.95 -13.19
CA MET A 49 -11.72 2.01 -13.75
C MET A 49 -11.92 3.23 -14.66
N THR A 50 -11.37 4.40 -14.31
CA THR A 50 -11.35 5.58 -15.19
C THR A 50 -10.63 5.29 -16.50
N ARG A 51 -9.46 4.62 -16.45
CA ARG A 51 -8.72 4.25 -17.67
C ARG A 51 -9.48 3.28 -18.55
N ILE A 52 -10.12 2.26 -17.97
CA ILE A 52 -10.97 1.32 -18.71
C ILE A 52 -12.16 2.04 -19.35
N ASN A 53 -12.78 2.98 -18.63
CA ASN A 53 -13.91 3.75 -19.14
C ASN A 53 -13.56 4.70 -20.30
N GLN A 54 -12.30 5.09 -20.43
CA GLN A 54 -11.77 5.90 -21.54
C GLN A 54 -11.40 5.07 -22.77
N GLN A 55 -11.47 3.73 -22.69
CA GLN A 55 -11.19 2.86 -23.84
C GLN A 55 -12.37 2.82 -24.82
N PRO A 56 -12.10 2.51 -26.10
CA PRO A 56 -13.13 2.29 -27.10
C PRO A 56 -14.20 1.26 -26.68
N PRO A 57 -15.47 1.43 -27.08
CA PRO A 57 -16.58 0.58 -26.64
C PRO A 57 -16.38 -0.91 -26.92
N HIS A 58 -15.73 -1.25 -28.04
CA HIS A 58 -15.55 -2.63 -28.49
C HIS A 58 -14.61 -3.47 -27.61
N ILE A 59 -13.70 -2.85 -26.86
CA ILE A 59 -12.80 -3.53 -25.90
C ILE A 59 -13.17 -3.27 -24.43
N LYS A 60 -14.00 -2.26 -24.17
CA LYS A 60 -14.32 -1.81 -22.82
C LYS A 60 -14.97 -2.91 -21.98
N ASP A 61 -15.99 -3.57 -22.51
CA ASP A 61 -16.75 -4.57 -21.74
C ASP A 61 -15.90 -5.80 -21.41
N GLU A 62 -15.04 -6.23 -22.33
CA GLU A 62 -14.08 -7.31 -22.10
C GLU A 62 -13.07 -6.94 -21.00
N GLN A 63 -12.52 -5.73 -21.04
CA GLN A 63 -11.60 -5.24 -20.01
C GLN A 63 -12.26 -5.11 -18.64
N ILE A 64 -13.51 -4.63 -18.56
CA ILE A 64 -14.26 -4.58 -17.30
C ILE A 64 -14.46 -6.00 -16.74
N LYS A 65 -14.84 -6.95 -17.59
CA LYS A 65 -15.03 -8.36 -17.18
C LYS A 65 -13.72 -8.97 -16.67
N ALA A 66 -12.64 -8.83 -17.43
CA ALA A 66 -11.31 -9.33 -17.04
C ALA A 66 -10.82 -8.68 -15.74
N PHE A 67 -11.02 -7.37 -15.59
CA PHE A 67 -10.66 -6.65 -14.36
C PHE A 67 -11.45 -7.17 -13.15
N LYS A 68 -12.78 -7.28 -13.25
CA LYS A 68 -13.64 -7.80 -12.17
C LYS A 68 -13.30 -9.24 -11.78
N GLN A 69 -12.95 -10.10 -12.74
CA GLN A 69 -12.54 -11.47 -12.48
C GLN A 69 -11.21 -11.55 -11.71
N ARG A 70 -10.24 -10.69 -12.04
CA ARG A 70 -8.92 -10.67 -11.38
C ARG A 70 -8.94 -9.94 -10.04
N LEU A 71 -9.84 -8.98 -9.88
CA LEU A 71 -9.95 -8.12 -8.70
C LEU A 71 -9.91 -8.88 -7.36
N PRO A 72 -10.73 -9.93 -7.10
CA PRO A 72 -10.77 -10.59 -5.79
C PRO A 72 -9.48 -11.30 -5.41
N ILE A 73 -8.58 -11.60 -6.35
CA ILE A 73 -7.30 -12.27 -6.08
C ILE A 73 -6.17 -11.25 -6.06
N ALA A 74 -6.08 -10.44 -7.13
CA ALA A 74 -4.97 -9.52 -7.32
C ALA A 74 -4.96 -8.38 -6.29
N PHE A 75 -6.13 -7.87 -5.87
CA PHE A 75 -6.20 -6.76 -4.92
C PHE A 75 -5.76 -7.16 -3.50
N PRO A 76 -6.28 -8.26 -2.91
CA PRO A 76 -5.79 -8.73 -1.62
C PRO A 76 -4.30 -9.05 -1.64
N GLN A 77 -3.82 -9.72 -2.69
CA GLN A 77 -2.39 -10.02 -2.85
C GLN A 77 -1.55 -8.73 -2.89
N LEU A 78 -1.95 -7.75 -3.70
CA LEU A 78 -1.26 -6.46 -3.79
C LEU A 78 -1.29 -5.71 -2.46
N PHE A 79 -2.41 -5.74 -1.76
CA PHE A 79 -2.58 -5.11 -0.45
C PHE A 79 -1.62 -5.72 0.58
N ILE A 80 -1.59 -7.04 0.72
CA ILE A 80 -0.71 -7.75 1.66
C ILE A 80 0.76 -7.45 1.34
N MET A 81 1.16 -7.56 0.07
CA MET A 81 2.53 -7.26 -0.36
C MET A 81 2.95 -5.83 -0.02
N LYS A 82 2.03 -4.87 -0.20
CA LYS A 82 2.29 -3.47 0.17
C LYS A 82 2.36 -3.27 1.67
N VAL A 83 1.48 -3.88 2.45
CA VAL A 83 1.52 -3.78 3.91
C VAL A 83 2.85 -4.30 4.46
N ILE A 84 3.29 -5.46 3.98
CA ILE A 84 4.58 -6.04 4.38
C ILE A 84 5.72 -5.14 3.92
N GLY A 85 5.78 -4.79 2.63
CA GLY A 85 6.89 -4.02 2.07
C GLY A 85 7.04 -2.64 2.71
N TYR A 86 5.95 -1.87 2.81
CA TYR A 86 5.98 -0.54 3.39
C TYR A 86 6.11 -0.54 4.92
N GLY A 87 5.55 -1.54 5.59
CA GLY A 87 5.76 -1.75 7.02
C GLY A 87 7.25 -2.00 7.34
N LEU A 88 7.92 -2.84 6.53
CA LEU A 88 9.36 -3.07 6.65
C LEU A 88 10.17 -1.79 6.43
N VAL A 89 9.85 -1.02 5.39
CA VAL A 89 10.51 0.29 5.14
C VAL A 89 10.39 1.19 6.37
N THR A 90 9.20 1.29 6.95
CA THR A 90 8.93 2.12 8.14
C THR A 90 9.77 1.67 9.34
N LEU A 91 9.76 0.37 9.64
CA LEU A 91 10.52 -0.21 10.76
C LEU A 91 12.04 -0.07 10.57
N ILE A 92 12.54 -0.29 9.36
CA ILE A 92 13.96 -0.13 9.03
C ILE A 92 14.37 1.32 9.17
N SER A 93 13.63 2.27 8.58
CA SER A 93 13.93 3.70 8.70
C SER A 93 13.93 4.18 10.15
N ALA A 94 12.95 3.73 10.96
CA ALA A 94 12.91 4.01 12.39
C ALA A 94 14.12 3.43 13.15
N SER A 95 14.57 2.23 12.76
CA SER A 95 15.70 1.56 13.39
C SER A 95 17.03 2.23 13.05
N VAL A 96 17.24 2.56 11.78
CA VAL A 96 18.44 3.27 11.31
C VAL A 96 18.56 4.60 12.01
N PHE A 97 17.49 5.40 12.05
CA PHE A 97 17.52 6.71 12.69
C PHE A 97 17.73 6.64 14.20
N ARG A 98 17.16 5.62 14.88
CA ARG A 98 17.38 5.43 16.32
C ARG A 98 18.83 5.03 16.66
N ALA A 99 19.53 4.41 15.71
CA ALA A 99 20.92 3.98 15.88
C ALA A 99 21.94 5.08 15.55
N MET A 100 21.50 6.19 14.94
CA MET A 100 22.29 7.41 14.72
C MET A 100 22.24 8.32 15.94
#